data_AF-A0A4Q4D3R5-F1
#
_entry.id   AF-A0A4Q4D3R5-F1
#
_cell.length_a   1.000
_cell.length_b   1.000
_cell.length_c   1.000
_cell.angle_alpha   90.00
_cell.angle_beta   90.00
_cell.angle_gamma   90.00
#
_symmetry.space_group_name_H-M   'P 1'
#
loop_
_entity.id
_entity.type
_entity.pdbx_description
1 polymer ?
#
loop_
_entity_poly.entity_id
_entity_poly.type
_entity_poly.pdbx_seq_one_letter_code
_entity_poly.pdbx_strand_id
1 'polypeptide(L)'
;MTRRDVIVGGLGATAAAGIATVATWPSPAPGAQHHRFQHGVASGDPLPTAVVLWTRITPIPGARPGSGRGGSTAVTWQVAADPAFARLVRSGSVRSDPARDHTVKIDASGLQPGTTYFYRFVSGPDVSPVGRTRTAPAADSSPERLRFGVVSCANWQAGHFSSYRHLASDDLDAVIHLGDYLYEYEPGKYSYGHDQQDVRRHDPPREIRTLEDYRRRHAQYKTDPDLQALHATAPFIATWDDHEVADGWWPGGAFEQDDAQDGPWRSRRAAALKAYDEWMPVRLSGTARAGDGVRIFRSLRFGDLAEITMLDLRSYRDERV
;
A
#
# COMPACT_ATOMS: atom_id res chain seq x y z
N MET A 1 54.10 57.13 -8.55
CA MET A 1 53.62 58.18 -7.63
C MET A 1 52.30 58.74 -8.16
N THR A 2 51.26 58.68 -7.32
CA THR A 2 50.10 59.61 -7.21
C THR A 2 49.18 59.97 -8.41
N ARG A 3 47.95 59.45 -8.33
CA ARG A 3 46.59 60.09 -8.34
C ARG A 3 46.20 61.23 -9.33
N ARG A 4 45.03 61.00 -9.98
CA ARG A 4 43.81 61.85 -10.20
C ARG A 4 43.36 61.85 -11.67
N ASP A 5 42.10 61.88 -12.08
CA ASP A 5 40.74 61.61 -11.55
C ASP A 5 39.80 61.66 -12.79
N VAL A 6 38.63 60.99 -12.72
CA VAL A 6 37.28 61.43 -13.16
C VAL A 6 36.41 60.28 -13.72
N ILE A 7 35.21 60.24 -13.13
CA ILE A 7 34.07 59.33 -13.15
C ILE A 7 33.18 59.52 -14.41
N VAL A 8 32.44 58.49 -14.85
CA VAL A 8 30.98 58.51 -15.17
C VAL A 8 30.50 57.12 -15.62
N GLY A 9 29.35 56.68 -15.10
CA GLY A 9 28.41 55.81 -15.84
C GLY A 9 28.11 54.46 -15.20
N GLY A 10 27.05 54.39 -14.38
CA GLY A 10 26.57 53.15 -13.79
C GLY A 10 25.71 52.30 -14.74
N LEU A 11 25.47 51.06 -14.32
CA LEU A 11 24.21 50.32 -14.45
C LEU A 11 24.25 49.19 -13.41
N GLY A 12 23.35 49.27 -12.43
CA GLY A 12 23.23 48.29 -11.37
C GLY A 12 22.63 46.98 -11.87
N ALA A 13 23.25 45.87 -11.48
CA ALA A 13 22.61 44.56 -11.44
C ALA A 13 22.53 44.14 -9.97
N THR A 14 21.36 44.31 -9.36
CA THR A 14 21.05 43.76 -8.04
C THR A 14 20.93 42.25 -8.17
N ALA A 15 21.98 41.53 -7.79
CA ALA A 15 21.91 40.09 -7.56
C ALA A 15 21.12 39.83 -6.28
N ALA A 16 19.86 39.43 -6.42
CA ALA A 16 19.06 38.93 -5.30
C ALA A 16 19.63 37.56 -4.88
N ALA A 17 20.39 37.55 -3.79
CA ALA A 17 20.76 36.32 -3.10
C ALA A 17 19.49 35.70 -2.49
N GLY A 18 18.94 34.70 -3.16
CA GLY A 18 17.86 33.88 -2.62
C GLY A 18 18.37 33.07 -1.43
N ILE A 19 17.94 33.45 -0.22
CA ILE A 19 18.13 32.64 0.99
C ILE A 19 17.29 31.37 0.79
N ALA A 20 17.96 30.25 0.49
CA ALA A 20 17.35 28.93 0.55
C ALA A 20 17.05 28.65 2.03
N THR A 21 15.79 28.79 2.43
CA THR A 21 15.31 28.32 3.72
C THR A 21 15.37 26.79 3.70
N VAL A 22 16.46 26.24 4.25
CA VAL A 22 16.50 24.83 4.64
C VAL A 22 15.47 24.69 5.75
N ALA A 23 14.26 24.26 5.39
CA ALA A 23 13.28 23.84 6.38
C ALA A 23 13.93 22.71 7.18
N THR A 24 14.28 22.97 8.44
CA THR A 24 14.74 21.95 9.37
C THR A 24 13.51 21.21 9.86
N TRP A 25 13.23 20.05 9.26
CA TRP A 25 12.15 19.19 9.71
C TRP A 25 12.62 18.48 10.98
N PRO A 26 11.83 18.47 12.06
CA PRO A 26 12.20 17.73 13.26
C PRO A 26 12.40 16.25 12.91
N SER A 27 13.53 15.69 13.28
CA SER A 27 13.69 14.23 13.33
C SER A 27 12.66 13.68 14.30
N PRO A 28 11.92 12.60 13.97
CA PRO A 28 10.98 12.01 14.90
C PRO A 28 11.73 11.58 16.17
N ALA A 29 11.24 12.01 17.32
CA ALA A 29 11.80 11.65 18.61
C ALA A 29 11.77 10.11 18.80
N PRO A 30 12.77 9.52 19.48
CA PRO A 30 12.69 8.11 19.89
C PRO A 30 11.43 7.92 20.73
N GLY A 31 10.50 7.08 20.26
CA GLY A 31 9.19 6.88 20.89
C GLY A 31 8.00 7.55 20.18
N ALA A 32 8.16 8.04 18.94
CA ALA A 32 7.04 8.47 18.10
C ALA A 32 6.00 7.35 17.98
N GLN A 33 4.96 7.41 18.80
CA GLN A 33 3.82 6.52 18.70
C GLN A 33 3.15 6.82 17.35
N HIS A 34 3.11 5.81 16.47
CA HIS A 34 2.47 5.88 15.15
C HIS A 34 0.94 5.94 15.29
N HIS A 35 0.43 6.80 16.16
CA HIS A 35 -0.95 6.85 16.65
C HIS A 35 -1.96 6.96 15.53
N ARG A 36 -1.61 7.71 14.49
CA ARG A 36 -2.47 7.91 13.32
C ARG A 36 -2.15 6.96 12.18
N PHE A 37 -1.05 6.21 12.22
CA PHE A 37 -0.64 5.25 11.18
C PHE A 37 -0.66 3.81 11.72
N GLN A 38 -1.81 3.41 12.25
CA GLN A 38 -2.00 2.16 13.01
C GLN A 38 -1.85 0.89 12.16
N HIS A 39 -1.98 1.01 10.83
CA HIS A 39 -1.98 -0.11 9.88
C HIS A 39 -0.69 -0.17 9.05
N GLY A 40 0.36 0.48 9.53
CA GLY A 40 1.66 0.54 8.88
C GLY A 40 1.67 1.30 7.57
N VAL A 41 2.63 0.94 6.74
CA VAL A 41 2.87 1.49 5.40
C VAL A 41 3.12 0.34 4.44
N ALA A 42 2.84 0.53 3.17
CA ALA A 42 3.13 -0.46 2.13
C ALA A 42 3.59 0.24 0.85
N SER A 43 4.30 -0.50 0.01
CA SER A 43 4.58 -0.09 -1.36
C SER A 43 4.27 -1.22 -2.32
N GLY A 44 4.10 -0.94 -3.60
CA GLY A 44 3.76 -1.97 -4.56
C GLY A 44 3.79 -1.53 -6.01
N ASP A 45 3.60 -2.51 -6.89
CA ASP A 45 3.70 -2.40 -8.34
C ASP A 45 4.90 -1.54 -8.79
N PRO A 46 6.13 -2.01 -8.54
CA PRO A 46 7.31 -1.25 -8.90
C PRO A 46 7.43 -1.14 -10.43
N LEU A 47 7.53 0.09 -10.92
CA LEU A 47 7.89 0.43 -12.30
C LEU A 47 9.32 0.97 -12.32
N PRO A 48 9.95 1.10 -13.51
CA PRO A 48 11.30 1.63 -13.60
C PRO A 48 11.46 3.02 -12.99
N THR A 49 10.43 3.87 -13.07
CA THR A 49 10.52 5.25 -12.60
C THR A 49 9.45 5.61 -11.58
N ALA A 50 8.70 4.63 -11.07
CA ALA A 50 7.61 4.88 -10.16
C ALA A 50 7.29 3.70 -9.25
N VAL A 51 6.67 3.96 -8.11
CA VAL A 51 6.15 2.93 -7.20
C VAL A 51 4.90 3.43 -6.49
N VAL A 52 3.95 2.53 -6.24
CA VAL A 52 2.78 2.84 -5.42
C VAL A 52 3.21 2.95 -3.96
N LEU A 53 2.83 4.03 -3.27
CA LEU A 53 2.97 4.15 -1.81
C LEU A 53 1.60 4.17 -1.16
N TRP A 54 1.46 3.44 -0.06
CA TRP A 54 0.19 3.24 0.63
C TRP A 54 0.31 3.39 2.16
N THR A 55 -0.72 3.97 2.77
CA THR A 55 -0.98 3.89 4.23
C THR A 55 -2.46 4.18 4.51
N ARG A 56 -2.90 4.07 5.77
CA ARG A 56 -4.18 4.60 6.25
C ARG A 56 -3.96 5.55 7.42
N ILE A 57 -4.53 6.75 7.33
CA ILE A 57 -4.52 7.70 8.44
C ILE A 57 -5.75 7.51 9.34
N THR A 58 -5.57 7.47 10.66
CA THR A 58 -6.65 7.51 11.66
C THR A 58 -6.75 8.96 12.16
N PRO A 59 -7.63 9.81 11.61
CA PRO A 59 -7.60 11.24 11.88
C PRO A 59 -8.08 11.64 13.27
N ILE A 60 -8.97 10.84 13.85
CA ILE A 60 -9.48 10.96 15.22
C ILE A 60 -9.64 9.54 15.80
N PRO A 61 -9.63 9.35 17.13
CA PRO A 61 -9.79 8.01 17.74
C PRO A 61 -11.05 7.23 17.28
N GLY A 62 -12.13 7.94 16.91
CA GLY A 62 -13.37 7.34 16.41
C GLY A 62 -13.38 6.98 14.91
N ALA A 63 -12.34 7.36 14.13
CA ALA A 63 -12.23 7.08 12.70
C ALA A 63 -11.67 5.67 12.45
N ARG A 64 -12.31 4.68 13.07
CA ARG A 64 -12.03 3.25 12.87
C ARG A 64 -12.29 2.84 11.40
N PRO A 65 -11.61 1.80 10.89
CA PRO A 65 -11.88 1.23 9.57
C PRO A 65 -13.37 1.07 9.29
N GLY A 66 -13.84 1.61 8.17
CA GLY A 66 -15.23 1.51 7.75
C GLY A 66 -16.23 2.41 8.49
N SER A 67 -15.85 3.13 9.55
CA SER A 67 -16.81 3.85 10.40
C SER A 67 -17.47 5.07 9.75
N GLY A 68 -16.95 5.57 8.63
CA GLY A 68 -17.42 6.80 7.99
C GLY A 68 -17.11 8.08 8.79
N ARG A 69 -16.33 8.00 9.87
CA ARG A 69 -16.04 9.13 10.76
C ARG A 69 -14.68 9.76 10.48
N GLY A 70 -14.51 11.01 10.92
CA GLY A 70 -13.27 11.78 10.79
C GLY A 70 -13.29 12.73 9.58
N GLY A 71 -12.70 13.91 9.72
CA GLY A 71 -12.66 14.90 8.64
C GLY A 71 -11.62 14.57 7.56
N SER A 72 -11.75 15.22 6.41
CA SER A 72 -10.72 15.20 5.37
C SER A 72 -9.38 15.65 5.93
N THR A 73 -8.36 14.82 5.79
CA THR A 73 -7.05 14.97 6.45
C THR A 73 -5.95 15.05 5.41
N ALA A 74 -5.10 16.08 5.53
CA ALA A 74 -3.90 16.21 4.71
C ALA A 74 -2.80 15.27 5.22
N VAL A 75 -2.14 14.60 4.28
CA VAL A 75 -1.01 13.71 4.51
C VAL A 75 0.08 14.07 3.51
N THR A 76 1.24 14.44 4.04
CA THR A 76 2.46 14.61 3.24
C THR A 76 3.13 13.25 3.08
N TRP A 77 3.54 12.91 1.87
CA TRP A 77 4.37 11.75 1.60
C TRP A 77 5.77 12.21 1.19
N GLN A 78 6.78 11.44 1.58
CA GLN A 78 8.18 11.72 1.31
C GLN A 78 8.88 10.45 0.85
N VAL A 79 9.73 10.58 -0.16
CA VAL A 79 10.66 9.55 -0.63
C VAL A 79 12.06 10.11 -0.49
N ALA A 80 12.96 9.34 0.11
CA ALA A 80 14.34 9.67 0.36
C ALA A 80 15.27 8.58 -0.15
N ALA A 81 16.51 8.97 -0.42
CA ALA A 81 17.56 8.04 -0.82
C ALA A 81 18.32 7.43 0.36
N ASP A 82 17.97 7.81 1.59
CA ASP A 82 18.55 7.33 2.84
C ASP A 82 17.45 7.18 3.92
N PRO A 83 17.60 6.27 4.89
CA PRO A 83 16.58 5.99 5.89
C PRO A 83 16.41 7.11 6.93
N ALA A 84 17.37 8.03 7.04
CA ALA A 84 17.28 9.19 7.94
C ALA A 84 16.51 10.37 7.31
N PHE A 85 16.12 10.26 6.03
CA PHE A 85 15.47 11.32 5.26
C PHE A 85 16.32 12.59 5.14
N ALA A 86 17.65 12.46 5.16
CA ALA A 86 18.57 13.58 4.96
C ALA A 86 18.55 14.09 3.50
N ARG A 87 18.25 13.20 2.55
CA ARG A 87 18.16 13.50 1.11
C ARG A 87 16.82 13.07 0.54
N LEU A 88 15.85 13.98 0.61
CA LEU A 88 14.57 13.83 -0.08
C LEU A 88 14.77 13.87 -1.60
N VAL A 89 14.16 12.91 -2.30
CA VAL A 89 14.16 12.85 -3.77
C VAL A 89 12.80 13.17 -4.35
N ARG A 90 11.71 12.85 -3.64
CA ARG A 90 10.33 13.21 -4.01
C ARG A 90 9.53 13.50 -2.76
N SER A 91 8.55 14.38 -2.89
CA SER A 91 7.56 14.62 -1.84
C SER A 91 6.29 15.22 -2.45
N GLY A 92 5.20 15.13 -1.71
CA GLY A 92 3.93 15.73 -2.09
C GLY A 92 2.94 15.72 -0.94
N SER A 93 1.76 16.25 -1.18
CA SER A 93 0.66 16.26 -0.21
C SER A 93 -0.61 15.77 -0.89
N VAL A 94 -1.38 14.96 -0.17
CA VAL A 94 -2.67 14.44 -0.61
C VAL A 94 -3.65 14.53 0.54
N ARG A 95 -4.94 14.68 0.23
CA ARG A 95 -6.00 14.59 1.24
C ARG A 95 -6.69 13.24 1.14
N SER A 96 -6.97 12.64 2.29
CA SER A 96 -7.84 11.48 2.38
C SER A 96 -9.02 11.76 3.31
N ASP A 97 -10.12 11.06 3.08
CA ASP A 97 -11.40 11.29 3.76
C ASP A 97 -12.15 9.96 4.00
N PRO A 98 -13.30 9.96 4.70
CA PRO A 98 -14.04 8.74 5.00
C PRO A 98 -14.58 7.98 3.78
N ALA A 99 -14.76 8.63 2.64
CA ALA A 99 -15.33 7.98 1.46
C ALA A 99 -14.40 6.88 0.90
N ARG A 100 -13.09 7.01 1.15
CA ARG A 100 -12.01 6.05 0.84
C ARG A 100 -11.36 5.45 2.09
N ASP A 101 -12.09 5.44 3.21
CA ASP A 101 -11.63 4.96 4.52
C ASP A 101 -10.30 5.54 5.01
N HIS A 102 -10.06 6.81 4.69
CA HIS A 102 -8.82 7.50 5.04
C HIS A 102 -7.52 6.82 4.52
N THR A 103 -7.64 5.97 3.51
CA THR A 103 -6.49 5.37 2.83
C THR A 103 -5.82 6.38 1.91
N VAL A 104 -4.49 6.46 2.01
CA VAL A 104 -3.64 7.20 1.11
C VAL A 104 -3.01 6.19 0.16
N LYS A 105 -3.22 6.38 -1.14
CA LYS A 105 -2.56 5.63 -2.21
C LYS A 105 -2.11 6.64 -3.28
N ILE A 106 -0.81 6.64 -3.58
CA ILE A 106 -0.21 7.56 -4.56
C ILE A 106 0.79 6.84 -5.45
N ASP A 107 0.98 7.35 -6.67
CA ASP A 107 2.03 6.92 -7.59
C ASP A 107 3.25 7.83 -7.46
N ALA A 108 4.28 7.40 -6.74
CA ALA A 108 5.50 8.19 -6.54
C ALA A 108 6.40 8.05 -7.77
N SER A 109 6.33 9.00 -8.70
CA SER A 109 7.01 8.93 -10.00
C SER A 109 8.28 9.78 -10.11
N GLY A 110 9.00 9.63 -11.23
CA GLY A 110 10.26 10.30 -11.51
C GLY A 110 11.44 9.75 -10.70
N LEU A 111 11.35 8.52 -10.23
CA LEU A 111 12.43 7.83 -9.52
C LEU A 111 13.44 7.24 -10.51
N GLN A 112 14.64 6.89 -10.02
CA GLN A 112 15.64 6.20 -10.83
C GLN A 112 15.33 4.69 -10.88
N PRO A 113 15.57 4.00 -12.01
CA PRO A 113 15.39 2.55 -12.11
C PRO A 113 16.31 1.74 -11.21
N GLY A 114 15.85 0.54 -10.85
CA GLY A 114 16.61 -0.46 -10.08
C GLY A 114 17.09 0.01 -8.70
N THR A 115 16.48 1.08 -8.15
CA THR A 115 17.01 1.84 -7.03
C THR A 115 16.17 1.62 -5.77
N THR A 116 16.84 1.37 -4.65
CA THR A 116 16.21 1.31 -3.33
C THR A 116 15.95 2.72 -2.81
N TYR A 117 14.75 2.94 -2.29
CA TYR A 117 14.34 4.18 -1.64
C TYR A 117 13.70 3.90 -0.28
N PHE A 118 13.64 4.93 0.55
CA PHE A 118 12.91 4.95 1.81
C PHE A 118 11.75 5.93 1.71
N TYR A 119 10.62 5.62 2.34
CA TYR A 119 9.45 6.48 2.29
C TYR A 119 8.72 6.54 3.63
N ARG A 120 8.03 7.65 3.86
CA ARG A 120 7.20 7.87 5.05
C ARG A 120 6.06 8.82 4.74
N PHE A 121 5.07 8.80 5.62
CA PHE A 121 3.93 9.71 5.62
C PHE A 121 3.96 10.58 6.89
N VAL A 122 3.49 11.81 6.76
CA VAL A 122 3.46 12.81 7.83
C VAL A 122 2.08 13.48 7.84
N SER A 123 1.47 13.62 9.02
CA SER A 123 0.23 14.37 9.19
C SER A 123 0.23 15.11 10.53
N GLY A 124 0.45 16.43 10.48
CA GLY A 124 0.67 17.22 11.69
C GLY A 124 1.96 16.77 12.39
N PRO A 125 1.93 16.46 13.71
CA PRO A 125 3.10 15.97 14.43
C PRO A 125 3.38 14.47 14.21
N ASP A 126 2.43 13.71 13.67
CA ASP A 126 2.55 12.26 13.51
C ASP A 126 3.34 11.89 12.25
N VAL A 127 4.24 10.94 12.41
CA VAL A 127 5.04 10.33 11.33
C VAL A 127 4.77 8.83 11.30
N SER A 128 4.58 8.26 10.11
CA SER A 128 4.40 6.82 9.93
C SER A 128 5.69 6.03 10.24
N PRO A 129 5.62 4.70 10.34
CA PRO A 129 6.81 3.88 10.16
C PRO A 129 7.51 4.23 8.85
N VAL A 130 8.83 4.05 8.81
CA VAL A 130 9.61 4.17 7.58
C VAL A 130 9.46 2.87 6.79
N GLY A 131 9.04 2.99 5.54
CA GLY A 131 9.07 1.88 4.59
C GLY A 131 10.30 1.96 3.70
N ARG A 132 10.73 0.81 3.20
CA ARG A 132 11.71 0.62 2.13
C ARG A 132 10.99 0.11 0.90
N THR A 133 11.39 0.59 -0.26
CA THR A 133 10.87 0.15 -1.55
C THR A 133 11.97 0.09 -2.59
N ARG A 134 11.67 -0.48 -3.76
CA ARG A 134 12.60 -0.58 -4.88
C ARG A 134 11.86 -0.36 -6.20
N THR A 135 12.41 0.47 -7.08
CA THR A 135 11.92 0.57 -8.46
C THR A 135 12.38 -0.62 -9.29
N ALA A 136 11.61 -1.00 -10.31
CA ALA A 136 12.02 -2.04 -11.23
C ALA A 136 13.29 -1.60 -12.02
N PRO A 137 14.12 -2.53 -12.50
CA PRO A 137 15.20 -2.21 -13.44
C PRO A 137 14.67 -1.51 -14.70
N ALA A 138 15.52 -0.74 -15.39
CA ALA A 138 15.16 -0.14 -16.67
C ALA A 138 14.86 -1.24 -17.70
N ALA A 139 13.93 -1.02 -18.62
CA ALA A 139 13.48 -2.07 -19.55
C ALA A 139 14.57 -2.60 -20.49
N ASP A 140 15.61 -1.80 -20.74
CA ASP A 140 16.80 -2.08 -21.54
C ASP A 140 18.01 -2.51 -20.70
N SER A 141 17.86 -2.69 -19.39
CA SER A 141 18.91 -3.21 -18.51
C SER A 141 18.86 -4.73 -18.38
N SER A 142 20.01 -5.34 -18.13
CA SER A 142 20.15 -6.79 -17.89
C SER A 142 20.54 -7.05 -16.42
N PRO A 143 19.58 -7.06 -15.47
CA PRO A 143 19.90 -7.29 -14.07
C PRO A 143 20.50 -8.69 -13.88
N GLU A 144 21.55 -8.80 -13.05
CA GLU A 144 22.24 -10.08 -12.82
C GLU A 144 21.38 -11.12 -12.07
N ARG A 145 20.43 -10.64 -11.25
CA ARG A 145 19.52 -11.47 -10.46
C ARG A 145 18.22 -10.74 -10.15
N LEU A 146 17.20 -11.53 -9.82
CA LEU A 146 15.98 -11.09 -9.16
C LEU A 146 15.66 -12.03 -7.99
N ARG A 147 15.24 -11.49 -6.86
CA ARG A 147 14.76 -12.28 -5.72
C ARG A 147 13.34 -11.86 -5.33
N PHE A 148 12.42 -12.80 -5.42
CA PHE A 148 11.03 -12.62 -5.04
C PHE A 148 10.67 -13.51 -3.85
N GLY A 149 9.94 -12.95 -2.87
CA GLY A 149 9.17 -13.75 -1.92
C GLY A 149 7.80 -14.06 -2.54
N VAL A 150 7.31 -15.30 -2.46
CA VAL A 150 6.01 -15.68 -3.03
C VAL A 150 5.12 -16.24 -1.93
N VAL A 151 3.92 -15.69 -1.80
CA VAL A 151 2.96 -16.04 -0.73
C VAL A 151 1.51 -16.01 -1.22
N SER A 152 0.64 -16.72 -0.53
CA SER A 152 -0.82 -16.72 -0.71
C SER A 152 -1.49 -17.27 0.55
N CYS A 153 -2.82 -17.28 0.58
CA CYS A 153 -3.63 -18.03 1.55
C CYS A 153 -3.29 -17.67 3.01
N ALA A 154 -3.42 -16.38 3.32
CA ALA A 154 -3.02 -15.79 4.59
C ALA A 154 -4.09 -15.95 5.70
N ASN A 155 -4.71 -17.11 5.87
CA ASN A 155 -5.84 -17.25 6.81
C ASN A 155 -5.45 -16.82 8.24
N TRP A 156 -6.02 -15.70 8.71
CA TRP A 156 -5.72 -15.11 10.01
C TRP A 156 -6.07 -16.06 11.16
N GLN A 157 -7.16 -16.82 11.00
CA GLN A 157 -7.65 -17.73 12.03
C GLN A 157 -6.83 -19.01 12.13
N ALA A 158 -6.11 -19.37 11.06
CA ALA A 158 -5.29 -20.58 11.00
C ALA A 158 -3.98 -20.49 11.80
N GLY A 159 -3.46 -19.29 12.03
CA GLY A 159 -2.19 -19.13 12.75
C GLY A 159 -1.63 -17.72 12.69
N HIS A 160 -0.43 -17.54 13.25
CA HIS A 160 0.34 -16.30 13.17
C HIS A 160 1.15 -16.23 11.87
N PHE A 161 1.47 -15.02 11.41
CA PHE A 161 2.18 -14.81 10.15
C PHE A 161 3.72 -14.90 10.28
N SER A 162 4.20 -15.93 10.97
CA SER A 162 5.65 -16.17 11.15
C SER A 162 6.40 -16.29 9.82
N SER A 163 5.77 -16.82 8.76
CA SER A 163 6.35 -16.85 7.40
C SER A 163 6.67 -15.45 6.87
N TYR A 164 5.84 -14.45 7.16
CA TYR A 164 6.10 -13.06 6.76
C TYR A 164 7.27 -12.45 7.52
N ARG A 165 7.47 -12.82 8.79
CA ARG A 165 8.65 -12.42 9.57
C ARG A 165 9.94 -12.89 8.92
N HIS A 166 9.97 -14.12 8.41
CA HIS A 166 11.15 -14.67 7.74
C HIS A 166 11.43 -13.92 6.42
N LEU A 167 10.41 -13.71 5.59
CA LEU A 167 10.56 -12.93 4.36
C LEU A 167 10.97 -11.47 4.62
N ALA A 168 10.51 -10.86 5.71
CA ALA A 168 10.87 -9.49 6.07
C ALA A 168 12.37 -9.35 6.43
N SER A 169 13.07 -10.45 6.71
CA SER A 169 14.52 -10.44 6.97
C SER A 169 15.38 -10.67 5.72
N ASP A 170 14.76 -10.99 4.57
CA ASP A 170 15.46 -11.27 3.32
C ASP A 170 15.67 -10.02 2.45
N ASP A 171 16.76 -10.01 1.67
CA ASP A 171 17.00 -9.01 0.62
C ASP A 171 16.17 -9.36 -0.64
N LEU A 172 14.91 -8.92 -0.64
CA LEU A 172 13.94 -9.11 -1.72
C LEU A 172 13.85 -7.87 -2.63
N ASP A 173 13.68 -8.09 -3.93
CA ASP A 173 13.35 -7.07 -4.92
C ASP A 173 11.84 -6.75 -4.92
N ALA A 174 11.00 -7.76 -4.71
CA ALA A 174 9.56 -7.61 -4.48
C ALA A 174 8.96 -8.85 -3.78
N VAL A 175 7.74 -8.71 -3.27
CA VAL A 175 6.89 -9.82 -2.79
C VAL A 175 5.76 -10.04 -3.79
N ILE A 176 5.53 -11.27 -4.22
CA ILE A 176 4.41 -11.67 -5.06
C ILE A 176 3.34 -12.29 -4.15
N HIS A 177 2.15 -11.70 -4.14
CA HIS A 177 1.01 -12.23 -3.41
C HIS A 177 -0.03 -12.77 -4.41
N LEU A 178 -0.30 -14.08 -4.37
CA LEU A 178 -1.07 -14.78 -5.41
C LEU A 178 -2.59 -14.86 -5.14
N GLY A 179 -3.05 -14.29 -4.03
CA GLY A 179 -4.47 -14.24 -3.66
C GLY A 179 -4.70 -14.75 -2.25
N ASP A 180 -5.94 -14.63 -1.78
CA ASP A 180 -6.34 -14.92 -0.40
C ASP A 180 -5.52 -14.13 0.63
N TYR A 181 -5.34 -12.84 0.37
CA TYR A 181 -4.74 -11.88 1.30
C TYR A 181 -5.55 -11.78 2.58
N LEU A 182 -6.87 -11.96 2.46
CA LEU A 182 -7.80 -12.11 3.57
C LEU A 182 -8.80 -13.22 3.29
N TYR A 183 -9.49 -13.63 4.36
CA TYR A 183 -10.65 -14.53 4.30
C TYR A 183 -11.89 -13.81 4.83
N GLU A 184 -13.04 -14.15 4.28
CA GLU A 184 -14.35 -13.52 4.47
C GLU A 184 -15.14 -14.07 5.66
N TYR A 185 -14.89 -15.33 6.01
CA TYR A 185 -15.66 -16.10 6.98
C TYR A 185 -15.72 -15.51 8.40
N GLU A 186 -16.75 -15.91 9.15
CA GLU A 186 -16.85 -15.78 10.60
C GLU A 186 -15.89 -16.71 11.37
N PRO A 187 -15.66 -16.45 12.66
CA PRO A 187 -14.99 -17.40 13.56
C PRO A 187 -15.67 -18.77 13.59
N GLY A 188 -14.87 -19.84 13.53
CA GLY A 188 -15.31 -21.24 13.60
C GLY A 188 -15.80 -21.87 12.29
N LYS A 189 -15.93 -21.10 11.19
CA LYS A 189 -16.39 -21.63 9.89
C LYS A 189 -15.26 -22.25 9.05
N TYR A 190 -14.09 -21.62 9.02
CA TYR A 190 -12.93 -22.04 8.22
C TYR A 190 -11.63 -21.96 9.01
N SER A 191 -11.57 -22.74 10.09
CA SER A 191 -10.46 -22.80 11.03
C SER A 191 -9.48 -23.92 10.64
N TYR A 192 -8.18 -23.71 10.85
CA TYR A 192 -7.13 -24.72 10.58
C TYR A 192 -6.14 -24.89 11.73
N GLY A 193 -6.45 -24.40 12.93
CA GLY A 193 -5.60 -24.61 14.10
C GLY A 193 -5.59 -26.08 14.56
N HIS A 194 -4.83 -26.36 15.62
CA HIS A 194 -4.87 -27.65 16.31
C HIS A 194 -6.33 -27.97 16.71
N ASP A 195 -6.81 -29.16 16.37
CA ASP A 195 -8.21 -29.59 16.55
C ASP A 195 -9.27 -28.72 15.86
N GLN A 196 -8.94 -28.06 14.74
CA GLN A 196 -9.88 -27.20 13.99
C GLN A 196 -10.37 -25.97 14.78
N GLN A 197 -9.54 -25.45 15.69
CA GLN A 197 -9.87 -24.25 16.46
C GLN A 197 -9.27 -22.98 15.83
N ASP A 198 -9.93 -21.84 16.05
CA ASP A 198 -9.38 -20.53 15.70
C ASP A 198 -8.20 -20.17 16.61
N VAL A 199 -7.00 -20.03 16.04
CA VAL A 199 -5.83 -19.50 16.77
C VAL A 199 -6.02 -18.02 17.07
N ARG A 200 -6.63 -17.29 16.12
CA ARG A 200 -7.02 -15.89 16.25
C ARG A 200 -8.43 -15.74 15.68
N ARG A 201 -9.24 -14.86 16.25
CA ARG A 201 -10.62 -14.65 15.75
C ARG A 201 -10.68 -13.50 14.77
N HIS A 202 -11.47 -13.65 13.72
CA HIS A 202 -11.78 -12.58 12.80
C HIS A 202 -12.58 -11.44 13.44
N ASP A 203 -12.32 -10.22 12.98
CA ASP A 203 -13.11 -9.01 13.21
C ASP A 203 -13.57 -8.43 11.86
N PRO A 204 -14.87 -8.13 11.67
CA PRO A 204 -15.97 -8.44 12.59
C PRO A 204 -16.17 -9.96 12.76
N PRO A 205 -16.79 -10.42 13.88
CA PRO A 205 -17.01 -11.84 14.14
C PRO A 205 -18.26 -12.36 13.41
N ARG A 206 -18.27 -12.19 12.09
CA ARG A 206 -19.29 -12.62 11.14
C ARG A 206 -18.67 -12.72 9.74
N GLU A 207 -19.37 -13.37 8.81
CA GLU A 207 -19.01 -13.31 7.41
C GLU A 207 -19.12 -11.87 6.88
N ILE A 208 -18.11 -11.39 6.18
CA ILE A 208 -18.06 -10.02 5.67
C ILE A 208 -18.86 -9.90 4.37
N ARG A 209 -19.76 -8.91 4.32
CA ARG A 209 -20.64 -8.69 3.15
C ARG A 209 -20.74 -7.23 2.76
N THR A 210 -20.64 -6.31 3.72
CA THR A 210 -20.73 -4.87 3.48
C THR A 210 -19.35 -4.24 3.30
N LEU A 211 -19.30 -3.03 2.72
CA LEU A 211 -18.05 -2.27 2.57
C LEU A 211 -17.38 -1.99 3.93
N GLU A 212 -18.16 -1.76 4.99
CA GLU A 212 -17.61 -1.62 6.34
C GLU A 212 -16.91 -2.91 6.79
N ASP A 213 -17.54 -4.06 6.57
CA ASP A 213 -16.97 -5.35 6.96
C ASP A 213 -15.65 -5.64 6.24
N TYR A 214 -15.60 -5.46 4.92
CA TYR A 214 -14.35 -5.67 4.15
C TYR A 214 -13.23 -4.71 4.56
N ARG A 215 -13.55 -3.43 4.81
CA ARG A 215 -12.58 -2.46 5.33
C ARG A 215 -12.03 -2.88 6.69
N ARG A 216 -12.90 -3.36 7.59
CA ARG A 216 -12.49 -3.88 8.89
C ARG A 216 -11.64 -5.14 8.79
N ARG A 217 -11.96 -6.07 7.89
CA ARG A 217 -11.15 -7.29 7.68
C ARG A 217 -9.77 -6.98 7.10
N HIS A 218 -9.69 -6.12 6.08
CA HIS A 218 -8.39 -5.65 5.57
C HIS A 218 -7.57 -4.96 6.67
N ALA A 219 -8.22 -4.15 7.50
CA ALA A 219 -7.59 -3.48 8.62
C ALA A 219 -7.03 -4.48 9.64
N GLN A 220 -7.85 -5.47 10.06
CA GLN A 220 -7.44 -6.51 11.00
C GLN A 220 -6.16 -7.20 10.52
N TYR A 221 -6.14 -7.65 9.27
CA TYR A 221 -4.96 -8.33 8.71
C TYR A 221 -3.73 -7.44 8.77
N LYS A 222 -3.88 -6.16 8.44
CA LYS A 222 -2.81 -5.16 8.52
C LYS A 222 -2.52 -4.66 9.94
N THR A 223 -3.08 -5.27 10.98
CA THR A 223 -2.61 -5.09 12.37
C THR A 223 -1.56 -6.14 12.77
N ASP A 224 -1.38 -7.20 11.97
CA ASP A 224 -0.33 -8.18 12.25
C ASP A 224 1.07 -7.54 12.10
N PRO A 225 1.92 -7.63 13.14
CA PRO A 225 3.23 -6.97 13.13
C PRO A 225 4.19 -7.56 12.10
N ASP A 226 4.11 -8.87 11.82
CA ASP A 226 4.97 -9.53 10.84
C ASP A 226 4.56 -9.15 9.41
N LEU A 227 3.25 -8.99 9.16
CA LEU A 227 2.75 -8.45 7.89
C LEU A 227 3.09 -6.97 7.69
N GLN A 228 2.97 -6.14 8.74
CA GLN A 228 3.40 -4.74 8.67
C GLN A 228 4.90 -4.63 8.36
N ALA A 229 5.73 -5.48 8.99
CA ALA A 229 7.17 -5.50 8.75
C ALA A 229 7.51 -5.89 7.30
N LEU A 230 6.83 -6.91 6.74
CA LEU A 230 7.04 -7.31 5.35
C LEU A 230 6.62 -6.21 4.36
N HIS A 231 5.45 -5.59 4.55
CA HIS A 231 4.98 -4.46 3.73
C HIS A 231 5.92 -3.26 3.78
N ALA A 232 6.55 -3.01 4.93
CA ALA A 232 7.53 -1.95 5.09
C ALA A 232 8.91 -2.29 4.49
N THR A 233 9.16 -3.54 4.06
CA THR A 233 10.50 -3.97 3.63
C THR A 233 10.65 -4.05 2.12
N ALA A 234 9.61 -4.41 1.38
CA ALA A 234 9.68 -4.61 -0.08
C ALA A 234 8.36 -4.23 -0.78
N PRO A 235 8.39 -3.86 -2.07
CA PRO A 235 7.17 -3.61 -2.81
C PRO A 235 6.39 -4.91 -3.08
N PHE A 236 5.06 -4.85 -2.94
CA PHE A 236 4.16 -5.96 -3.24
C PHE A 236 3.66 -5.91 -4.69
N ILE A 237 3.61 -7.07 -5.33
CA ILE A 237 2.97 -7.35 -6.60
C ILE A 237 1.86 -8.34 -6.31
N ALA A 238 0.64 -7.83 -6.11
CA ALA A 238 -0.49 -8.64 -5.65
C ALA A 238 -1.54 -8.84 -6.74
N THR A 239 -2.17 -10.01 -6.73
CA THR A 239 -3.48 -10.25 -7.34
C THR A 239 -4.45 -10.75 -6.27
N TRP A 240 -5.74 -10.78 -6.60
CA TRP A 240 -6.77 -11.43 -5.77
C TRP A 240 -7.01 -12.86 -6.25
N ASP A 241 -7.53 -13.69 -5.36
CA ASP A 241 -8.21 -14.94 -5.69
C ASP A 241 -9.67 -14.87 -5.18
N ASP A 242 -10.25 -15.95 -4.66
CA ASP A 242 -11.65 -15.93 -4.24
C ASP A 242 -11.89 -15.21 -2.92
N HIS A 243 -11.08 -15.51 -1.91
CA HIS A 243 -11.40 -15.11 -0.53
C HIS A 243 -11.29 -13.60 -0.28
N GLU A 244 -10.71 -12.82 -1.19
CA GLU A 244 -10.86 -11.36 -1.21
C GLU A 244 -12.34 -10.91 -1.31
N VAL A 245 -13.21 -11.74 -1.89
CA VAL A 245 -14.64 -11.49 -2.03
C VAL A 245 -15.44 -12.55 -1.27
N ALA A 246 -15.47 -13.78 -1.78
CA ALA A 246 -16.22 -14.91 -1.25
C ALA A 246 -15.75 -16.19 -1.95
N ASP A 247 -15.70 -17.30 -1.23
CA ASP A 247 -15.26 -18.58 -1.73
C ASP A 247 -15.94 -18.97 -3.06
N GLY A 248 -15.12 -19.39 -4.03
CA GLY A 248 -15.59 -19.84 -5.32
C GLY A 248 -16.17 -18.76 -6.24
N TRP A 249 -16.00 -17.46 -5.95
CA TRP A 249 -16.70 -16.45 -6.72
C TRP A 249 -16.34 -16.41 -8.22
N TRP A 250 -17.37 -16.07 -9.00
CA TRP A 250 -17.35 -15.79 -10.43
C TRP A 250 -18.24 -14.55 -10.69
N PRO A 251 -18.31 -14.02 -11.93
CA PRO A 251 -19.02 -12.76 -12.19
C PRO A 251 -20.47 -12.70 -11.71
N GLY A 252 -21.19 -13.82 -11.70
CA GLY A 252 -22.60 -13.92 -11.34
C GLY A 252 -22.92 -14.47 -9.95
N GLY A 253 -21.95 -15.01 -9.20
CA GLY A 253 -22.20 -15.54 -7.85
C GLY A 253 -20.96 -16.06 -7.12
N ALA A 254 -21.19 -16.73 -5.99
CA ALA A 254 -20.21 -17.46 -5.17
C ALA A 254 -20.91 -18.67 -4.51
N PHE A 255 -20.17 -19.63 -3.94
CA PHE A 255 -20.76 -20.91 -3.52
C PHE A 255 -21.83 -20.80 -2.43
N GLU A 256 -21.58 -19.99 -1.40
CA GLU A 256 -22.49 -19.81 -0.26
C GLU A 256 -23.22 -18.46 -0.30
N GLN A 257 -23.47 -17.93 -1.50
CA GLN A 257 -24.20 -16.68 -1.70
C GLN A 257 -25.67 -16.95 -2.02
N ASP A 258 -26.58 -16.49 -1.16
CA ASP A 258 -28.04 -16.46 -1.39
C ASP A 258 -28.55 -15.02 -1.35
N ASP A 259 -28.93 -14.47 -2.51
CA ASP A 259 -29.37 -13.07 -2.62
C ASP A 259 -30.60 -12.72 -1.75
N ALA A 260 -31.46 -13.69 -1.42
CA ALA A 260 -32.63 -13.47 -0.57
C ALA A 260 -32.26 -13.34 0.91
N GLN A 261 -31.22 -14.06 1.35
CA GLN A 261 -30.76 -14.07 2.74
C GLN A 261 -29.65 -13.04 2.99
N ASP A 262 -28.77 -12.88 2.00
CA ASP A 262 -27.50 -12.17 2.13
C ASP A 262 -27.52 -10.78 1.49
N GLY A 263 -28.57 -10.48 0.74
CA GLY A 263 -28.65 -9.32 -0.14
C GLY A 263 -27.90 -9.52 -1.46
N PRO A 264 -27.97 -8.54 -2.39
CA PRO A 264 -27.55 -8.76 -3.77
C PRO A 264 -26.06 -9.04 -3.91
N TRP A 265 -25.70 -10.12 -4.61
CA TRP A 265 -24.31 -10.50 -4.91
C TRP A 265 -23.48 -9.34 -5.46
N ARG A 266 -24.06 -8.57 -6.39
CA ARG A 266 -23.40 -7.41 -7.02
C ARG A 266 -22.94 -6.38 -5.98
N SER A 267 -23.70 -6.20 -4.90
CA SER A 267 -23.36 -5.28 -3.81
C SER A 267 -22.18 -5.78 -3.00
N ARG A 268 -22.16 -7.08 -2.66
CA ARG A 268 -21.04 -7.73 -1.94
C ARG A 268 -19.75 -7.66 -2.76
N ARG A 269 -19.80 -8.05 -4.04
CA ARG A 269 -18.65 -7.96 -4.95
C ARG A 269 -18.14 -6.52 -5.08
N ALA A 270 -19.02 -5.54 -5.27
CA ALA A 270 -18.63 -4.14 -5.36
C ALA A 270 -17.97 -3.62 -4.06
N ALA A 271 -18.49 -4.02 -2.90
CA ALA A 271 -17.92 -3.69 -1.60
C ALA A 271 -16.50 -4.27 -1.43
N ALA A 272 -16.33 -5.55 -1.76
CA ALA A 272 -15.05 -6.25 -1.68
C ALA A 272 -13.98 -5.60 -2.57
N LEU A 273 -14.29 -5.43 -3.87
CA LEU A 273 -13.34 -4.86 -4.83
C LEU A 273 -12.98 -3.40 -4.50
N LYS A 274 -13.94 -2.62 -3.99
CA LYS A 274 -13.66 -1.26 -3.51
C LYS A 274 -12.74 -1.26 -2.29
N ALA A 275 -12.98 -2.14 -1.32
CA ALA A 275 -12.11 -2.25 -0.16
C ALA A 275 -10.70 -2.73 -0.55
N TYR A 276 -10.59 -3.69 -1.48
CA TYR A 276 -9.31 -4.16 -2.00
C TYR A 276 -8.53 -3.02 -2.66
N ASP A 277 -9.18 -2.22 -3.51
CA ASP A 277 -8.56 -1.03 -4.08
C ASP A 277 -8.12 -0.05 -2.97
N GLU A 278 -8.95 0.25 -2.00
CA GLU A 278 -8.56 1.17 -0.92
C GLU A 278 -7.36 0.66 -0.11
N TRP A 279 -7.28 -0.64 0.16
CA TRP A 279 -6.38 -1.21 1.15
C TRP A 279 -5.15 -1.92 0.60
N MET A 280 -5.00 -2.09 -0.72
CA MET A 280 -3.86 -2.77 -1.32
C MET A 280 -2.97 -1.84 -2.14
N PRO A 281 -1.63 -1.96 -2.10
CA PRO A 281 -0.70 -1.08 -2.82
C PRO A 281 -0.57 -1.47 -4.30
N VAL A 282 -1.69 -1.70 -4.98
CA VAL A 282 -1.76 -2.10 -6.40
C VAL A 282 -2.28 -0.98 -7.27
N ARG A 283 -1.88 -0.98 -8.54
CA ARG A 283 -2.51 -0.20 -9.61
C ARG A 283 -3.66 -1.00 -10.21
N LEU A 284 -4.89 -0.54 -9.99
CA LEU A 284 -6.05 -1.06 -10.71
C LEU A 284 -6.29 -0.21 -11.95
N SER A 285 -6.60 -0.83 -13.08
CA SER A 285 -6.74 -0.15 -14.37
C SER A 285 -5.52 0.70 -14.78
N GLY A 286 -4.34 0.49 -14.17
CA GLY A 286 -3.12 1.24 -14.43
C GLY A 286 -2.94 2.51 -13.57
N THR A 287 -3.82 2.77 -12.60
CA THR A 287 -3.80 3.96 -11.73
C THR A 287 -3.58 3.57 -10.28
N ALA A 288 -2.81 4.38 -9.54
CA ALA A 288 -2.53 4.18 -8.11
C ALA A 288 -3.45 5.02 -7.20
N ARG A 289 -4.70 5.27 -7.61
CA ARG A 289 -5.63 6.13 -6.86
C ARG A 289 -6.87 5.34 -6.48
N ALA A 290 -7.18 5.26 -5.19
CA ALA A 290 -8.37 4.51 -4.77
C ALA A 290 -9.66 5.10 -5.37
N GLY A 291 -10.51 4.22 -5.91
CA GLY A 291 -11.82 4.46 -6.49
C GLY A 291 -11.87 4.63 -8.01
N ASP A 292 -10.78 4.43 -8.75
CA ASP A 292 -10.72 4.75 -10.19
C ASP A 292 -10.41 3.57 -11.13
N GLY A 293 -10.25 2.35 -10.59
CA GLY A 293 -9.94 1.17 -11.40
C GLY A 293 -10.61 -0.11 -10.89
N VAL A 294 -10.88 -1.04 -11.80
CA VAL A 294 -11.45 -2.37 -11.51
C VAL A 294 -10.67 -3.52 -12.13
N ARG A 295 -9.71 -3.23 -13.02
CA ARG A 295 -8.90 -4.26 -13.70
C ARG A 295 -7.62 -4.51 -12.92
N ILE A 296 -7.44 -5.72 -12.37
CA ILE A 296 -6.22 -6.07 -11.61
C ILE A 296 -5.10 -6.67 -12.46
N PHE A 297 -5.44 -7.34 -13.57
CA PHE A 297 -4.43 -8.01 -14.38
C PHE A 297 -3.50 -7.00 -15.08
N ARG A 298 -2.20 -7.30 -15.07
CA ARG A 298 -1.12 -6.42 -15.57
C ARG A 298 0.19 -7.18 -15.70
N SER A 299 1.09 -6.70 -16.57
CA SER A 299 2.47 -7.15 -16.66
C SER A 299 3.42 -6.16 -15.99
N LEU A 300 4.46 -6.66 -15.32
CA LEU A 300 5.59 -5.88 -14.79
C LEU A 300 6.90 -6.47 -15.33
N ARG A 301 7.69 -5.63 -16.00
CA ARG A 301 8.96 -6.04 -16.61
C ARG A 301 10.14 -5.62 -15.75
N PHE A 302 11.11 -6.53 -15.59
CA PHE A 302 12.33 -6.36 -14.81
C PHE A 302 13.54 -6.51 -15.72
N GLY A 303 13.86 -5.45 -16.47
CA GLY A 303 14.90 -5.50 -17.49
C GLY A 303 14.56 -6.46 -18.63
N ASP A 304 15.58 -7.12 -19.17
CA ASP A 304 15.43 -8.23 -20.11
C ASP A 304 15.41 -9.61 -19.43
N LEU A 305 15.53 -9.67 -18.09
CA LEU A 305 15.63 -10.92 -17.34
C LEU A 305 14.27 -11.59 -17.12
N ALA A 306 13.23 -10.82 -16.77
CA ALA A 306 11.90 -11.37 -16.50
C ALA A 306 10.77 -10.38 -16.79
N GLU A 307 9.61 -10.92 -17.19
CA GLU A 307 8.32 -10.24 -17.15
C GLU A 307 7.34 -11.07 -16.31
N ILE A 308 6.66 -10.42 -15.36
CA ILE A 308 5.65 -11.02 -14.49
C ILE A 308 4.27 -10.57 -14.96
N THR A 309 3.48 -11.49 -15.51
CA THR A 309 2.08 -11.25 -15.89
C THR A 309 1.15 -11.74 -14.78
N MET A 310 0.60 -10.79 -14.01
CA MET A 310 -0.41 -11.07 -13.00
C MET A 310 -1.77 -11.22 -13.67
N LEU A 311 -2.37 -12.40 -13.54
CA LEU A 311 -3.68 -12.73 -14.10
C LEU A 311 -4.82 -12.42 -13.12
N ASP A 312 -6.02 -12.25 -13.67
CA ASP A 312 -7.29 -12.21 -12.93
C ASP A 312 -8.10 -13.46 -13.28
N LEU A 313 -8.07 -14.45 -12.40
CA LEU A 313 -8.72 -15.74 -12.62
C LEU A 313 -10.15 -15.78 -12.08
N ARG A 314 -10.70 -14.65 -11.63
CA ARG A 314 -12.03 -14.59 -11.00
C ARG A 314 -13.01 -13.65 -11.71
N SER A 315 -12.59 -12.46 -12.11
CA SER A 315 -13.51 -11.46 -12.68
C SER A 315 -14.09 -11.82 -14.05
N TYR A 316 -13.54 -12.84 -14.71
CA TYR A 316 -13.86 -13.19 -16.11
C TYR A 316 -14.08 -14.69 -16.34
N ARG A 317 -14.00 -15.51 -15.28
CA ARG A 317 -14.24 -16.96 -15.40
C ARG A 317 -15.73 -17.26 -15.56
N ASP A 318 -16.03 -18.40 -16.17
CA ASP A 318 -17.37 -18.98 -16.13
C ASP A 318 -17.69 -19.53 -14.74
N GLU A 319 -18.98 -19.71 -14.48
CA GLU A 319 -19.46 -20.48 -13.34
C GLU A 319 -18.86 -21.88 -13.37
N ARG A 320 -18.42 -22.37 -12.20
CA ARG A 320 -17.93 -23.74 -12.09
C ARG A 320 -19.11 -24.69 -12.23
N VAL A 321 -19.15 -25.44 -13.33
CA VAL A 321 -20.03 -26.60 -13.55
C VAL A 321 -19.57 -27.82 -12.77
#